data_AF-A0A919MN08-F1
#
_entry.id   AF-A0A919MN08-F1
#
_cell.length_a   1.000
_cell.length_b   1.000
_cell.length_c   1.000
_cell.angle_alpha   90.00
_cell.angle_beta   90.00
_cell.angle_gamma   90.00
#
_symmetry.space_group_name_H-M   'P 1'
#
loop_
_entity.id
_entity.type
_entity.pdbx_description
1 polymer ?
#
loop_
_entity_poly.entity_id
_entity_poly.type
_entity_poly.pdbx_seq_one_letter_code
_entity_poly.pdbx_strand_id
1 'polypeptide(L)'
;MIRQLLAATTLLAGAGVLALPSPAAAAASCPAPSINPHSNVAGQGVDNYRMVARGTLGSRTLKLMAGVRPFDSKQYGWAEISGPTAGSDSVALQISNTGGTAPFTTCGYYTVDVAGTIGFSRAKPTSPLARVVFRACGRLSSGASSCTPWW
;
A
#
# COMPACT_ATOMS: atom_id res chain seq x y z
N MET A 1 -64.06 35.57 12.38
CA MET A 1 -64.52 34.21 12.05
C MET A 1 -63.57 33.21 12.68
N ILE A 2 -64.12 32.32 13.51
CA ILE A 2 -63.40 31.27 14.26
C ILE A 2 -63.15 30.07 13.33
N ARG A 3 -61.95 29.47 13.40
CA ARG A 3 -61.78 28.00 13.54
C ARG A 3 -60.33 27.63 13.88
N GLN A 4 -60.20 27.01 15.05
CA GLN A 4 -59.06 26.26 15.58
C GLN A 4 -58.69 25.10 14.64
N LEU A 5 -57.46 24.55 14.74
CA LEU A 5 -57.20 23.17 15.19
C LEU A 5 -55.73 22.72 15.00
N LEU A 6 -55.24 22.08 16.07
CA LEU A 6 -54.16 21.07 16.22
C LEU A 6 -52.67 21.46 16.20
N ALA A 7 -52.10 21.33 17.40
CA ALA A 7 -50.74 20.87 17.67
C ALA A 7 -50.52 19.42 17.17
N ALA A 8 -49.27 19.04 16.87
CA ALA A 8 -48.48 18.17 17.76
C ALA A 8 -47.24 17.55 17.07
N THR A 9 -46.18 17.50 17.87
CA THR A 9 -45.12 16.46 17.92
C THR A 9 -44.15 16.32 16.75
N THR A 10 -42.98 16.91 16.98
CA THR A 10 -41.66 16.41 16.57
C THR A 10 -41.45 14.94 16.96
N LEU A 11 -41.05 14.10 16.00
CA LEU A 11 -40.21 12.92 16.26
C LEU A 11 -39.00 12.97 15.33
N LEU A 12 -37.83 13.15 15.93
CA LEU A 12 -36.55 12.84 15.31
C LEU A 12 -36.50 11.32 15.10
N ALA A 13 -36.39 10.88 13.85
CA ALA A 13 -35.83 9.57 13.53
C ALA A 13 -34.53 9.83 12.78
N GLY A 14 -33.42 9.82 13.53
CA GLY A 14 -32.07 9.89 12.97
C GLY A 14 -31.87 8.73 12.01
N ALA A 15 -31.57 9.05 10.76
CA ALA A 15 -31.06 8.07 9.82
C ALA A 15 -29.67 7.66 10.32
N GLY A 16 -29.64 6.59 11.12
CA GLY A 16 -28.42 5.88 11.47
C GLY A 16 -27.80 5.41 10.16
N VAL A 17 -26.77 6.12 9.70
CA VAL A 17 -25.89 5.62 8.66
C VAL A 17 -25.24 4.38 9.24
N LEU A 18 -25.75 3.21 8.85
CA LEU A 18 -25.09 1.94 9.09
C LEU A 18 -23.73 2.03 8.39
N ALA A 19 -22.69 2.34 9.17
CA ALA A 19 -21.31 2.22 8.74
C ALA A 19 -21.06 0.73 8.47
N LEU A 20 -21.30 0.32 7.23
CA LEU A 20 -20.88 -0.99 6.75
C LEU A 20 -19.37 -1.08 7.01
N PRO A 21 -18.87 -2.16 7.65
CA PRO A 21 -17.43 -2.36 7.73
C PRO A 21 -16.89 -2.31 6.31
N SER A 22 -15.97 -1.39 6.05
CA SER A 22 -15.29 -1.34 4.76
C SER A 22 -14.74 -2.74 4.50
N PRO A 23 -15.02 -3.35 3.33
CA PRO A 23 -14.48 -4.66 3.03
C PRO A 23 -12.96 -4.58 3.22
N ALA A 24 -12.42 -5.41 4.11
CA ALA A 24 -10.99 -5.59 4.23
C ALA A 24 -10.50 -5.94 2.83
N ALA A 25 -9.70 -5.05 2.22
CA ALA A 25 -9.19 -5.25 0.88
C ALA A 25 -8.51 -6.62 0.86
N ALA A 26 -9.07 -7.56 0.10
CA ALA A 26 -8.45 -8.86 -0.09
C ALA A 26 -7.02 -8.61 -0.54
N ALA A 27 -6.04 -9.10 0.23
CA ALA A 27 -4.64 -9.06 -0.16
C ALA A 27 -4.49 -9.93 -1.41
N ALA A 28 -4.63 -9.34 -2.60
CA ALA A 28 -4.54 -10.12 -3.82
C ALA A 28 -3.09 -10.58 -4.00
N SER A 29 -2.90 -11.89 -3.83
CA SER A 29 -1.76 -12.73 -4.19
C SER A 29 -0.50 -11.97 -4.61
N CYS A 30 0.24 -11.44 -3.65
CA CYS A 30 1.67 -11.13 -3.86
C CYS A 30 2.40 -12.37 -3.35
N PRO A 31 2.63 -13.36 -4.25
CA PRO A 31 2.98 -14.72 -3.84
C PRO A 31 4.40 -14.77 -3.29
N ALA A 32 5.23 -13.79 -3.63
CA ALA A 32 6.56 -13.69 -3.08
C ALA A 32 6.50 -13.20 -1.62
N PRO A 33 7.38 -13.72 -0.76
CA PRO A 33 7.60 -13.11 0.55
C PRO A 33 8.14 -11.67 0.38
N SER A 34 8.38 -11.00 1.50
CA SER A 34 9.18 -9.78 1.48
C SER A 34 10.50 -10.04 0.76
N ILE A 35 10.79 -9.25 -0.28
CA ILE A 35 12.08 -9.31 -0.98
C ILE A 35 13.02 -8.37 -0.25
N ASN A 36 14.16 -8.89 0.20
CA ASN A 36 15.24 -8.09 0.76
C ASN A 36 16.46 -8.24 -0.17
N PRO A 37 16.84 -7.21 -0.93
CA PRO A 37 17.97 -7.27 -1.85
C PRO A 37 19.31 -7.55 -1.13
N HIS A 38 19.38 -7.32 0.18
CA HIS A 38 20.57 -7.59 0.99
C HIS A 38 20.53 -8.97 1.67
N SER A 39 19.46 -9.75 1.49
CA SER A 39 19.34 -11.07 2.09
C SER A 39 20.07 -12.11 1.25
N ASN A 40 20.90 -12.92 1.92
CA ASN A 40 21.50 -14.14 1.36
C ASN A 40 20.62 -15.38 1.52
N VAL A 41 19.39 -15.23 2.06
CA VAL A 41 18.44 -16.33 2.21
C VAL A 41 17.86 -16.71 0.85
N ALA A 42 17.94 -18.00 0.51
CA ALA A 42 17.39 -18.55 -0.72
C ALA A 42 15.89 -18.17 -0.87
N GLY A 43 15.54 -17.56 -2.00
CA GLY A 43 14.18 -17.13 -2.32
C GLY A 43 13.79 -15.72 -1.84
N GLN A 44 14.65 -15.02 -1.10
CA GLN A 44 14.42 -13.63 -0.65
C GLN A 44 15.33 -12.60 -1.36
N GLY A 45 16.48 -13.03 -1.86
CA GLY A 45 17.41 -12.18 -2.61
C GLY A 45 16.94 -11.87 -4.04
N VAL A 46 17.45 -10.78 -4.58
CA VAL A 46 17.24 -10.31 -5.96
C VAL A 46 18.55 -9.79 -6.54
N ASP A 47 18.78 -10.09 -7.81
CA ASP A 47 19.91 -9.60 -8.60
C ASP A 47 19.46 -8.43 -9.48
N ASN A 48 20.44 -7.64 -9.94
CA ASN A 48 20.24 -6.56 -10.91
C ASN A 48 19.10 -5.60 -10.52
N TYR A 49 18.96 -5.32 -9.23
CA TYR A 49 17.89 -4.48 -8.73
C TYR A 49 18.18 -2.99 -8.95
N ARG A 50 17.13 -2.20 -9.17
CA ARG A 50 17.19 -0.75 -9.34
C ARG A 50 15.97 -0.06 -8.74
N MET A 51 16.13 1.21 -8.39
CA MET A 51 15.02 2.09 -8.08
C MET A 51 14.33 2.53 -9.38
N VAL A 52 13.01 2.42 -9.43
CA VAL A 52 12.20 2.84 -10.59
C VAL A 52 11.36 4.08 -10.30
N ALA A 53 10.97 4.29 -9.04
CA ALA A 53 10.31 5.52 -8.60
C ALA A 53 10.69 5.86 -7.16
N ARG A 54 10.60 7.14 -6.81
CA ARG A 54 10.89 7.67 -5.48
C ARG A 54 9.77 8.58 -5.00
N GLY A 55 9.53 8.59 -3.70
CA GLY A 55 8.61 9.50 -3.02
C GLY A 55 9.11 9.84 -1.62
N THR A 56 8.44 10.81 -1.00
CA THR A 56 8.72 11.23 0.38
C THR A 56 7.51 10.94 1.26
N LEU A 57 7.78 10.60 2.51
CA LEU A 57 6.78 10.40 3.56
C LEU A 57 7.30 11.03 4.85
N GLY A 58 6.92 12.29 5.09
CA GLY A 58 7.59 13.12 6.09
C GLY A 58 9.09 13.20 5.77
N SER A 59 9.94 12.82 6.73
CA SER A 59 11.40 12.74 6.55
C SER A 59 11.91 11.38 6.03
N ARG A 60 11.03 10.42 5.74
CA ARG A 60 11.42 9.11 5.20
C ARG A 60 11.38 9.10 3.68
N THR A 61 12.15 8.19 3.10
CA THR A 61 12.13 7.93 1.66
C THR A 61 11.30 6.69 1.38
N LEU A 62 10.38 6.80 0.44
CA LEU A 62 9.71 5.67 -0.20
C LEU A 62 10.38 5.41 -1.54
N LYS A 63 10.66 4.14 -1.84
CA LYS A 63 11.15 3.74 -3.16
C LYS A 63 10.30 2.61 -3.70
N LEU A 64 10.01 2.69 -4.99
CA LEU A 64 9.60 1.54 -5.76
C LEU A 64 10.84 0.95 -6.41
N MET A 65 11.05 -0.34 -6.20
CA MET A 65 12.22 -1.08 -6.64
C MET A 65 11.80 -2.18 -7.60
N ALA A 66 12.70 -2.55 -8.53
CA ALA A 66 12.52 -3.69 -9.41
C ALA A 66 13.84 -4.45 -9.58
N GLY A 67 13.79 -5.78 -9.68
CA GLY A 67 14.97 -6.64 -9.76
C GLY A 67 14.60 -8.06 -10.19
N VAL A 68 15.58 -8.89 -10.52
CA VAL A 68 15.38 -10.25 -10.99
C VAL A 68 15.61 -11.23 -9.86
N ARG A 69 14.68 -12.16 -9.65
CA ARG A 69 14.85 -13.19 -8.64
C ARG A 69 15.62 -14.39 -9.23
N PRO A 70 16.75 -14.82 -8.64
CA PRO A 70 17.60 -15.85 -9.24
C PRO A 70 16.92 -17.22 -9.37
N PHE A 71 16.04 -17.56 -8.43
CA PHE A 71 15.41 -18.88 -8.35
C PHE A 71 14.44 -19.19 -9.50
N ASP A 72 13.73 -18.18 -10.03
CA ASP A 72 12.76 -18.35 -11.11
C ASP A 72 12.98 -17.42 -12.32
N SER A 73 14.09 -16.69 -12.33
CA SER A 73 14.52 -15.78 -13.39
C SER A 73 13.47 -14.74 -13.80
N LYS A 74 12.52 -14.42 -12.92
CA LYS A 74 11.46 -13.42 -13.18
C LYS A 74 11.84 -12.08 -12.55
N GLN A 75 11.42 -11.01 -13.20
CA GLN A 75 11.51 -9.67 -12.62
C GLN A 75 10.36 -9.45 -11.64
N TYR A 76 10.68 -8.89 -10.48
CA TYR A 76 9.75 -8.53 -9.41
C TYR A 76 9.84 -7.04 -9.10
N GLY A 77 8.69 -6.45 -8.75
CA GLY A 77 8.61 -5.13 -8.12
C GLY A 77 8.31 -5.27 -6.62
N TRP A 78 8.87 -4.39 -5.80
CA TRP A 78 8.57 -4.25 -4.36
C TRP A 78 8.71 -2.80 -3.91
N ALA A 79 8.13 -2.49 -2.76
CA ALA A 79 8.27 -1.19 -2.13
C ALA A 79 9.31 -1.25 -1.01
N GLU A 80 10.04 -0.15 -0.84
CA GLU A 80 11.02 0.06 0.23
C GLU A 80 10.66 1.35 0.99
N ILE A 81 10.84 1.32 2.31
CA ILE A 81 10.87 2.51 3.17
C ILE A 81 12.22 2.59 3.89
N SER A 82 12.84 3.76 3.89
CA SER A 82 14.13 4.01 4.52
C SER A 82 14.25 5.43 5.09
N GLY A 83 15.31 5.68 5.86
CA GLY A 83 15.54 6.94 6.57
C GLY A 83 15.21 6.81 8.06
N PRO A 84 14.80 7.90 8.74
CA PRO A 84 14.48 7.87 10.17
C PRO A 84 13.09 7.25 10.41
N THR A 85 12.94 5.97 10.08
CA THR A 85 11.71 5.20 10.30
C THR A 85 11.44 5.06 11.79
N ALA A 86 10.17 5.08 12.18
CA ALA A 86 9.71 4.83 13.54
C ALA A 86 8.96 3.50 13.60
N GLY A 87 8.84 2.93 14.81
CA GLY A 87 7.96 1.80 15.03
C GLY A 87 6.54 2.09 14.52
N SER A 88 5.93 1.11 13.88
CA SER A 88 4.62 1.19 13.22
C SER A 88 4.55 2.04 11.94
N ASP A 89 5.66 2.63 11.47
CA ASP A 89 5.72 3.08 10.08
C ASP A 89 5.56 1.86 9.16
N SER A 90 4.89 2.01 8.02
CA SER A 90 4.61 0.88 7.14
C SER A 90 4.77 1.24 5.67
N VAL A 91 5.05 0.21 4.87
CA VAL A 91 5.15 0.32 3.41
C VAL A 91 4.53 -0.89 2.74
N ALA A 92 3.86 -0.65 1.62
CA ALA A 92 3.28 -1.67 0.78
C ALA A 92 3.45 -1.35 -0.70
N LEU A 93 3.50 -2.40 -1.51
CA LEU A 93 3.40 -2.28 -2.96
C LEU A 93 1.92 -2.24 -3.34
N GLN A 94 1.52 -1.22 -4.10
CA GLN A 94 0.20 -1.20 -4.74
C GLN A 94 0.32 -1.52 -6.22
N ILE A 95 -0.68 -2.24 -6.73
CA ILE A 95 -0.76 -2.71 -8.10
C ILE A 95 -2.10 -2.25 -8.68
N SER A 96 -2.04 -1.68 -9.87
CA SER A 96 -3.20 -1.37 -10.70
C SER A 96 -3.14 -2.24 -11.95
N ASN A 97 -4.27 -2.81 -12.38
CA ASN A 97 -4.39 -3.48 -13.69
C ASN A 97 -5.07 -2.59 -14.76
N THR A 98 -5.31 -1.32 -14.41
CA THR A 98 -6.09 -0.32 -15.13
C THR A 98 -5.30 0.98 -15.33
N GLY A 99 -3.97 0.91 -15.39
CA GLY A 99 -3.10 2.06 -15.69
C GLY A 99 -3.03 3.15 -14.62
N GLY A 100 -3.29 2.80 -13.36
CA GLY A 100 -3.23 3.73 -12.22
C GLY A 100 -4.60 4.26 -11.79
N THR A 101 -5.68 3.75 -12.38
CA THR A 101 -7.07 4.04 -11.99
C THR A 101 -7.62 2.96 -11.06
N ALA A 102 -8.43 3.34 -10.07
CA ALA A 102 -9.04 2.40 -9.13
C ALA A 102 -9.88 1.33 -9.86
N PRO A 103 -10.02 0.11 -9.29
CA PRO A 103 -9.51 -0.33 -7.99
C PRO A 103 -8.02 -0.75 -8.01
N PHE A 104 -7.37 -0.64 -6.85
CA PHE A 104 -5.98 -1.07 -6.66
C PHE A 104 -5.91 -2.25 -5.70
N THR A 105 -4.93 -3.11 -5.91
CA THR A 105 -4.55 -4.17 -4.97
C THR A 105 -3.37 -3.70 -4.13
N THR A 106 -3.38 -3.98 -2.82
CA THR A 106 -2.22 -3.77 -1.95
C THR A 106 -1.57 -5.11 -1.61
N CYS A 107 -0.29 -5.25 -1.95
CA CYS A 107 0.57 -6.33 -1.48
C CYS A 107 0.95 -6.06 -0.04
N GLY A 108 0.31 -6.79 0.89
CA GLY A 108 0.54 -6.81 2.34
C GLY A 108 1.64 -5.89 2.90
N TYR A 109 1.27 -5.06 3.86
CA TYR A 109 2.17 -4.11 4.51
C TYR A 109 3.34 -4.80 5.19
N TYR A 110 4.53 -4.24 4.98
CA TYR A 110 5.62 -4.35 5.93
C TYR A 110 5.42 -3.26 6.99
N THR A 111 5.53 -3.64 8.26
CA THR A 111 5.49 -2.71 9.38
C THR A 111 6.87 -2.70 10.03
N VAL A 112 7.43 -1.51 10.19
CA VAL A 112 8.68 -1.27 10.90
C VAL A 112 8.46 -1.61 12.38
N ASP A 113 9.21 -2.59 12.86
CA ASP A 113 9.25 -3.02 14.25
C ASP A 113 10.30 -2.25 15.04
N VAL A 114 11.49 -2.06 14.45
CA VAL A 114 12.62 -1.34 15.05
C VAL A 114 12.89 -0.05 14.28
N ALA A 115 12.92 1.08 15.00
CA ALA A 115 13.20 2.39 14.43
C ALA A 115 14.55 2.43 13.70
N GLY A 116 14.61 3.17 12.60
CA GLY A 116 15.80 3.29 11.75
C GLY A 116 16.05 2.09 10.83
N THR A 117 15.22 1.04 10.87
CA THR A 117 15.34 -0.09 9.93
C THR A 117 14.80 0.25 8.55
N ILE A 118 15.36 -0.41 7.53
CA ILE A 118 14.86 -0.39 6.17
C ILE A 118 13.79 -1.47 6.06
N GLY A 119 12.59 -1.08 5.64
CA GLY A 119 11.47 -1.99 5.45
C GLY A 119 11.25 -2.32 3.98
N PHE A 120 10.89 -3.56 3.69
CA PHE A 120 10.60 -4.03 2.34
C PHE A 120 9.23 -4.69 2.30
N SER A 121 8.40 -4.36 1.31
CA SER A 121 7.10 -5.03 1.14
C SER A 121 7.26 -6.43 0.54
N ARG A 122 6.16 -7.18 0.56
CA ARG A 122 6.01 -8.34 -0.34
C ARG A 122 6.18 -7.88 -1.79
N ALA A 123 6.66 -8.79 -2.63
CA ALA A 123 6.92 -8.51 -4.03
C ALA A 123 5.89 -9.15 -4.97
N LYS A 124 5.80 -8.61 -6.19
CA LYS A 124 4.96 -9.12 -7.27
C LYS A 124 5.77 -9.24 -8.56
N PRO A 125 5.61 -10.33 -9.34
CA PRO A 125 6.20 -10.39 -10.68
C PRO A 125 5.72 -9.20 -11.51
N THR A 126 6.63 -8.59 -12.27
CA THR A 126 6.28 -7.53 -13.22
C THR A 126 5.57 -8.11 -14.44
N SER A 127 5.01 -7.24 -15.26
CA SER A 127 4.24 -7.61 -16.45
C SER A 127 4.62 -6.71 -17.61
N PRO A 128 4.69 -7.23 -18.85
CA PRO A 128 4.92 -6.39 -20.04
C PRO A 128 3.69 -5.56 -20.43
N LEU A 129 2.52 -5.85 -19.85
CA LEU A 129 1.29 -5.13 -20.14
C LEU A 129 1.30 -3.73 -19.51
N ALA A 130 1.26 -2.68 -20.33
CA ALA A 130 1.29 -1.28 -19.87
C ALA A 130 0.15 -0.88 -18.89
N ARG A 131 -0.95 -1.63 -18.87
CA ARG A 131 -2.04 -1.41 -17.90
C ARG A 131 -1.71 -1.88 -16.48
N VAL A 132 -0.70 -2.74 -16.34
CA VAL A 132 -0.24 -3.30 -15.06
C VAL A 132 0.87 -2.41 -14.53
N VAL A 133 0.51 -1.52 -13.62
CA VAL A 133 1.43 -0.52 -13.06
C VAL A 133 1.55 -0.67 -11.55
N PHE A 134 2.66 -0.19 -11.02
CA PHE A 134 3.08 -0.39 -9.63
C PHE A 134 3.39 0.95 -8.95
N ARG A 135 3.14 1.05 -7.65
CA ARG A 135 3.65 2.16 -6.83
C ARG A 135 3.97 1.70 -5.43
N ALA A 136 4.92 2.37 -4.79
CA ALA A 136 5.17 2.19 -3.36
C ALA A 136 4.30 3.17 -2.58
N CYS A 137 3.55 2.67 -1.59
CA CYS A 137 2.77 3.48 -0.68
C CYS A 137 3.21 3.23 0.75
N GLY A 138 3.44 4.30 1.50
CA GLY A 138 3.79 4.21 2.91
C GLY A 138 2.82 4.97 3.79
N ARG A 139 2.81 4.60 5.07
CA ARG A 139 2.02 5.25 6.11
C ARG A 139 2.86 5.38 7.37
N LEU A 140 2.88 6.57 7.94
CA LEU A 140 3.49 6.84 9.24
C LEU A 140 2.60 6.33 10.36
N SER A 141 3.22 6.04 11.50
CA SER A 141 2.51 5.81 12.77
C SER A 141 1.54 6.96 13.12
N SER A 142 1.86 8.20 12.75
CA SER A 142 0.98 9.38 12.91
C SER A 142 -0.26 9.39 12.01
N GLY A 143 -0.36 8.47 11.06
CA GLY A 143 -1.47 8.35 10.11
C GLY A 143 -1.23 9.01 8.75
N ALA A 144 -0.21 9.85 8.60
CA ALA A 144 0.13 10.44 7.31
C ALA A 144 0.50 9.34 6.30
N SER A 145 0.04 9.47 5.06
CA SER A 145 0.31 8.51 3.98
C SER A 145 0.73 9.20 2.70
N SER A 146 1.60 8.55 1.93
CA SER A 146 2.09 9.04 0.65
C SER A 146 2.43 7.87 -0.26
N CYS A 147 2.39 8.09 -1.56
CA CYS A 147 2.78 7.10 -2.56
C CYS A 147 3.73 7.70 -3.57
N THR A 148 4.58 6.85 -4.16
CA THR A 148 5.34 7.20 -5.37
C THR A 148 4.40 7.38 -6.57
N PRO A 149 4.87 8.01 -7.65
CA PRO A 149 4.23 7.88 -8.95
C PRO A 149 4.08 6.41 -9.37
N TRP A 150 3.14 6.17 -10.29
CA TRP A 150 2.98 4.87 -10.95
C TRP A 150 4.15 4.61 -11.91
N TRP A 151 4.66 3.38 -11.91
CA TRP A 151 5.63 2.83 -12.86
C TRP A 151 4.97 1.72 -13.68
#